data_AF-A0A1H5YX59-F1
#
_entry.id   AF-A0A1H5YX59-F1
#
_cell.length_a   1.000
_cell.length_b   1.000
_cell.length_c   1.000
_cell.angle_alpha   90.00
_cell.angle_beta   90.00
_cell.angle_gamma   90.00
#
_symmetry.space_group_name_H-M   'P 1'
#
loop_
_entity.id
_entity.type
_entity.pdbx_description
1 polymer ?
#
loop_
_entity_poly.entity_id
_entity_poly.type
_entity_poly.pdbx_seq_one_letter_code
_entity_poly.pdbx_strand_id
1 'polypeptide(L)'
;MSKELEKKSEELEQTLTKQLELLKKDSEEWLKLGAAVAVGVLLVYGIAKVTRKKKVKTTDKALEVLEKEGLLNEEIKKRLTQPKPSTFWPNLTQRLVILGLALAKDKIYNQIFSSSAEDKAGENSK
;
A
#
# COMPACT_ATOMS: atom_id res chain seq x y z
N MET A 1 51.45 17.58 7.53
CA MET A 1 50.91 16.58 8.47
C MET A 1 49.70 17.10 9.24
N SER A 2 49.82 18.08 10.15
CA SER A 2 48.68 18.53 10.99
C SER A 2 47.55 19.25 10.22
N LYS A 3 47.89 20.14 9.29
CA LYS A 3 46.90 20.87 8.46
C LYS A 3 46.13 19.99 7.47
N GLU A 4 46.72 18.89 7.00
CA GLU A 4 46.02 17.93 6.13
C GLU A 4 45.07 17.04 6.92
N LEU A 5 45.40 16.74 8.18
CA LEU A 5 44.53 16.00 9.08
C LEU A 5 43.30 16.84 9.48
N GLU A 6 43.48 18.13 9.77
CA GLU A 6 42.37 19.06 10.03
C GLU A 6 41.44 19.22 8.82
N LYS A 7 42.00 19.37 7.61
CA LYS A 7 41.19 19.41 6.38
C LYS A 7 40.41 18.13 6.17
N LYS A 8 41.03 16.97 6.40
CA LYS A 8 40.35 15.67 6.29
C LYS A 8 39.25 15.52 7.34
N SER A 9 39.43 16.01 8.56
CA SER A 9 38.36 16.01 9.57
C SER A 9 37.21 16.95 9.20
N GLU A 10 37.49 18.15 8.68
CA GLU A 10 36.45 19.07 8.20
C GLU A 10 35.68 18.51 7.01
N GLU A 11 36.36 17.86 6.06
CA GLU A 11 35.72 17.17 4.94
C GLU A 11 34.85 15.99 5.42
N LEU A 12 35.32 15.22 6.41
CA LEU A 12 34.54 14.13 7.02
C LEU A 12 33.29 14.65 7.73
N GLU A 13 33.39 15.75 8.48
CA GLU A 13 32.25 16.37 9.14
C GLU A 13 31.25 16.95 8.13
N GLN A 14 31.73 17.59 7.05
CA GLN A 14 30.90 18.03 5.95
C GLN A 14 30.20 16.86 5.23
N THR A 15 30.88 15.73 5.09
CA THR A 15 30.30 14.56 4.42
C THR A 15 29.26 13.87 5.30
N LEU A 16 29.49 13.83 6.62
CA LEU A 16 28.52 13.32 7.60
C LEU A 16 27.28 14.20 7.70
N THR A 17 27.45 15.53 7.71
CA THR A 17 26.32 16.47 7.73
C THR A 17 25.51 16.39 6.44
N LYS A 18 26.15 16.31 5.27
CA LYS A 18 25.46 16.08 3.98
C LYS A 18 24.70 14.75 3.96
N GLN A 19 25.29 13.67 4.47
CA GLN A 19 24.61 12.37 4.57
C GLN A 19 23.42 12.42 5.53
N LEU A 20 23.53 13.10 6.66
CA LEU A 20 22.42 13.29 7.60
C LEU A 20 21.31 14.16 7.02
N GLU A 21 21.65 15.19 6.26
CA GLU A 21 20.68 16.08 5.64
C GLU A 21 19.91 15.39 4.50
N LEU A 22 20.60 14.60 3.68
CA LEU A 22 19.98 13.73 2.68
C LEU A 22 19.10 12.67 3.35
N LEU A 23 19.59 12.01 4.40
CA LEU A 23 18.80 11.01 5.13
C LEU A 23 17.55 11.61 5.77
N LYS A 24 17.62 12.86 6.27
CA LYS A 24 16.44 13.56 6.79
C LYS A 24 15.41 13.81 5.70
N LYS A 25 15.84 14.31 4.52
CA LYS A 25 14.95 14.51 3.37
C LYS A 25 14.31 13.21 2.91
N ASP A 26 15.12 12.16 2.72
CA ASP A 26 14.63 10.85 2.31
C ASP A 26 13.64 10.30 3.34
N SER A 27 13.96 10.40 4.63
CA SER A 27 13.08 9.90 5.70
C SER A 27 11.72 10.61 5.72
N GLU A 28 11.66 11.89 5.36
CA GLU A 28 10.41 12.63 5.29
C GLU A 28 9.51 12.15 4.13
N GLU A 29 10.11 11.78 3.00
CA GLU A 29 9.39 11.21 1.85
C GLU A 29 8.95 9.77 2.11
N TRP A 30 9.82 8.94 2.70
CA TRP A 30 9.47 7.59 3.13
C TRP A 30 8.38 7.59 4.21
N LEU A 31 8.37 8.59 5.10
CA LEU A 31 7.33 8.74 6.10
C LEU A 31 5.97 9.09 5.46
N LYS A 32 5.96 9.97 4.45
CA LYS A 32 4.75 10.33 3.70
C LYS A 32 4.19 9.13 2.93
N LEU A 33 5.04 8.38 2.23
CA LEU A 33 4.65 7.12 1.57
C LEU A 33 4.18 6.07 2.57
N GLY A 34 4.92 5.88 3.66
CA GLY A 34 4.60 4.93 4.72
C GLY A 34 3.25 5.23 5.38
N ALA A 35 2.96 6.51 5.63
CA ALA A 35 1.68 6.95 6.16
C ALA A 35 0.53 6.67 5.19
N ALA A 36 0.70 6.97 3.89
CA ALA A 36 -0.34 6.70 2.88
C ALA A 36 -0.65 5.20 2.76
N VAL A 37 0.37 4.34 2.74
CA VAL A 37 0.20 2.88 2.71
C VAL A 37 -0.49 2.38 3.98
N ALA A 38 -0.09 2.86 5.15
CA ALA A 38 -0.69 2.47 6.42
C ALA A 38 -2.20 2.82 6.48
N VAL A 39 -2.59 4.01 6.03
CA VAL A 39 -4.00 4.41 5.94
C VAL A 39 -4.77 3.50 4.97
N GLY A 40 -4.18 3.17 3.82
CA GLY A 40 -4.77 2.24 2.86
C GLY A 40 -5.03 0.86 3.45
N VAL A 41 -4.05 0.29 4.17
CA VAL A 41 -4.19 -1.00 4.86
C VAL A 41 -5.28 -0.95 5.93
N LEU A 42 -5.30 0.11 6.75
CA LEU A 42 -6.33 0.27 7.80
C LEU A 42 -7.74 0.39 7.21
N LEU A 43 -7.90 1.13 6.10
CA LEU A 43 -9.18 1.27 5.42
C LEU A 43 -9.69 -0.09 4.90
N VAL A 44 -8.82 -0.82 4.18
CA VAL A 44 -9.16 -2.15 3.64
C VAL A 44 -9.50 -3.13 4.77
N TYR A 45 -8.72 -3.13 5.85
CA TYR A 45 -8.98 -3.96 7.02
C TYR A 45 -10.32 -3.62 7.68
N GLY A 46 -10.65 -2.33 7.82
CA GLY A 46 -11.92 -1.88 8.37
C GLY A 46 -13.12 -2.38 7.56
N ILE A 47 -13.09 -2.22 6.24
CA ILE A 47 -14.15 -2.70 5.33
C ILE A 47 -14.27 -4.23 5.40
N ALA A 48 -13.15 -4.95 5.36
CA ALA A 48 -13.14 -6.41 5.45
C ALA A 48 -13.73 -6.92 6.78
N LYS A 49 -13.43 -6.25 7.90
CA LYS A 49 -13.93 -6.62 9.23
C LYS A 49 -15.44 -6.44 9.35
N VAL A 50 -15.97 -5.32 8.85
CA VAL A 50 -17.42 -5.03 8.88
C VAL A 50 -18.20 -6.01 8.01
N THR A 51 -17.74 -6.26 6.78
CA THR A 51 -18.41 -7.16 5.84
C THR A 51 -18.41 -8.62 6.33
N ARG A 52 -17.32 -9.09 6.94
CA ARG A 52 -17.25 -10.41 7.58
C ARG A 52 -18.22 -10.52 8.75
N LYS A 53 -18.26 -9.53 9.66
CA LYS A 53 -19.20 -9.53 10.81
C LYS A 53 -20.66 -9.62 10.37
N LYS A 54 -21.05 -8.93 9.29
CA LYS A 54 -22.42 -8.99 8.74
C LYS A 54 -22.75 -10.38 8.22
N LYS A 55 -21.85 -10.99 7.44
CA LYS A 55 -22.01 -12.34 6.88
C LYS A 55 -22.14 -13.41 7.96
N VAL A 56 -21.29 -13.36 8.99
CA VAL A 56 -21.36 -14.30 10.13
C VAL A 56 -22.73 -14.23 10.81
N LYS A 57 -23.20 -13.04 11.18
CA LYS A 57 -24.53 -12.86 11.81
C LYS A 57 -25.69 -13.37 10.96
N THR A 58 -25.63 -13.20 9.63
CA THR A 58 -26.69 -13.70 8.75
C THR A 58 -26.64 -15.22 8.59
N THR A 59 -25.44 -15.80 8.55
CA THR A 59 -25.25 -17.25 8.47
C THR A 59 -25.69 -17.92 9.76
N ASP A 60 -25.35 -17.37 10.93
CA ASP A 60 -25.72 -17.92 12.23
C ASP A 60 -27.25 -17.93 12.41
N LYS A 61 -27.94 -16.84 12.03
CA LYS A 61 -29.41 -16.78 12.06
C LYS A 61 -30.05 -17.80 11.12
N ALA A 62 -29.48 -18.01 9.94
CA ALA A 62 -29.99 -19.00 9.01
C ALA A 62 -29.84 -20.42 9.57
N LEU A 63 -28.67 -20.74 10.14
CA LEU A 63 -28.42 -22.03 10.79
C LEU A 63 -29.37 -22.29 11.97
N GLU A 64 -29.65 -21.28 12.79
CA GLU A 64 -30.59 -21.40 13.93
C GLU A 64 -32.03 -21.69 13.47
N VAL A 65 -32.49 -21.09 12.37
CA VAL A 65 -33.83 -21.36 11.81
C VAL A 65 -33.90 -22.77 11.22
N LEU A 66 -32.87 -23.18 10.49
CA LEU A 66 -32.76 -24.54 9.93
C LEU A 66 -32.74 -25.63 11.01
N GLU A 67 -32.13 -25.34 12.17
CA GLU A 67 -32.12 -26.24 13.34
C GLU A 67 -33.50 -26.33 14.00
N LYS A 68 -34.19 -25.20 14.17
CA LYS A 68 -35.55 -25.16 14.72
C LYS A 68 -36.58 -25.90 13.86
N GLU A 69 -36.40 -25.93 12.55
CA GLU A 69 -37.27 -26.66 11.62
C GLU A 69 -36.85 -28.13 11.42
N GLY A 70 -35.81 -28.61 12.10
CA GLY A 70 -35.36 -30.01 12.02
C GLY A 70 -34.73 -30.38 10.67
N LEU A 71 -34.39 -29.40 9.85
CA LEU A 71 -33.80 -29.57 8.51
C LEU A 71 -32.26 -29.59 8.54
N LEU A 72 -31.66 -29.33 9.70
CA LEU A 72 -30.22 -29.23 9.86
C LEU A 72 -29.58 -30.58 10.20
N ASN A 73 -29.03 -31.26 9.19
CA ASN A 73 -28.15 -32.42 9.37
C ASN A 73 -26.67 -32.00 9.40
N GLU A 74 -25.81 -32.76 10.10
CA GLU A 74 -24.36 -32.51 10.22
C GLU A 74 -23.66 -32.38 8.85
N GLU A 75 -24.12 -33.12 7.84
CA GLU A 75 -23.57 -33.04 6.48
C GLU A 75 -23.92 -31.71 5.78
N ILE A 76 -25.15 -31.21 5.99
CA ILE A 76 -25.63 -29.93 5.43
C ILE A 76 -24.93 -28.77 6.13
N LYS A 77 -24.80 -28.84 7.46
CA LYS A 77 -24.05 -27.87 8.27
C LYS A 77 -22.61 -27.75 7.78
N LYS A 78 -21.94 -28.87 7.53
CA LYS A 78 -20.56 -28.91 7.01
C LYS A 78 -20.44 -28.29 5.62
N ARG A 79 -21.40 -28.52 4.73
CA ARG A 79 -21.42 -27.90 3.38
C ARG A 79 -21.72 -26.39 3.42
N LEU A 80 -22.58 -25.94 4.34
CA LEU A 80 -22.94 -24.52 4.49
C LEU A 80 -21.86 -23.68 5.17
N THR A 81 -21.06 -24.28 6.06
CA THR A 81 -19.96 -23.60 6.78
C THR A 81 -18.62 -23.70 6.07
N GLN A 82 -18.48 -24.56 5.05
CA GLN A 82 -17.24 -24.68 4.29
C GLN A 82 -16.93 -23.41 3.50
N PRO A 83 -15.69 -22.91 3.57
CA PRO A 83 -15.28 -21.74 2.80
C PRO A 83 -15.26 -22.10 1.31
N LYS A 84 -16.19 -21.54 0.52
CA LYS A 84 -16.18 -21.69 -0.94
C LYS A 84 -15.11 -20.78 -1.54
N PRO A 85 -14.15 -21.31 -2.33
CA PRO A 85 -13.17 -20.48 -3.00
C PRO A 85 -13.87 -19.54 -3.98
N SER A 86 -13.51 -18.26 -3.94
CA SER A 86 -14.07 -17.24 -4.82
C SER A 86 -13.39 -17.31 -6.19
N THR A 87 -14.17 -17.59 -7.24
CA THR A 87 -13.70 -17.53 -8.63
C THR A 87 -13.64 -16.08 -9.17
N PHE A 88 -14.42 -15.17 -8.59
CA PHE A 88 -14.55 -13.78 -9.07
C PHE A 88 -13.44 -12.85 -8.58
N TRP A 89 -12.97 -13.03 -7.34
CA TRP A 89 -11.96 -12.16 -6.73
C TRP A 89 -10.60 -12.23 -7.42
N PRO A 90 -10.03 -13.40 -7.76
CA PRO A 90 -8.74 -13.49 -8.44
C PRO A 90 -8.70 -12.76 -9.79
N ASN A 91 -9.74 -12.96 -10.61
CA ASN A 91 -9.84 -12.32 -11.92
C ASN A 91 -10.00 -10.79 -11.83
N LEU A 92 -10.78 -10.32 -10.85
CA LEU A 92 -10.94 -8.89 -10.61
C LEU A 92 -9.64 -8.25 -10.12
N THR A 93 -8.95 -8.88 -9.17
CA THR A 93 -7.67 -8.38 -8.65
C THR A 93 -6.62 -8.30 -9.75
N GLN A 94 -6.52 -9.32 -10.61
CA GLN A 94 -5.59 -9.29 -11.75
C GLN A 94 -5.85 -8.09 -12.66
N ARG A 95 -7.12 -7.81 -13.00
CA ARG A 95 -7.49 -6.66 -13.83
C ARG A 95 -7.18 -5.32 -13.13
N LEU A 96 -7.45 -5.23 -11.83
CA LEU A 96 -7.14 -4.02 -11.05
C LEU A 96 -5.64 -3.77 -10.93
N VAL A 97 -4.83 -4.82 -10.79
CA VAL A 97 -3.36 -4.70 -10.78
C VAL A 97 -2.85 -4.19 -12.12
N ILE A 98 -3.33 -4.75 -13.23
CA ILE A 98 -2.94 -4.31 -14.58
C ILE A 98 -3.36 -2.86 -14.82
N LEU A 99 -4.59 -2.50 -14.45
CA LEU A 99 -5.08 -1.12 -14.57
C LEU A 99 -4.29 -0.15 -13.68
N GLY A 100 -3.99 -0.56 -12.45
CA GLY A 100 -3.16 0.22 -11.53
C GLY A 100 -1.76 0.44 -12.06
N LEU A 101 -1.13 -0.57 -12.65
CA LEU A 101 0.17 -0.46 -13.31
C LEU A 101 0.12 0.46 -14.54
N ALA A 102 -0.94 0.40 -15.34
CA ALA A 102 -1.12 1.26 -16.50
C ALA A 102 -1.30 2.74 -16.08
N LEU A 103 -2.15 3.02 -15.09
CA LEU A 103 -2.34 4.38 -14.57
C LEU A 103 -1.08 4.91 -13.88
N ALA A 104 -0.37 4.05 -13.14
CA ALA A 104 0.90 4.40 -12.53
C ALA A 104 1.94 4.71 -13.60
N LYS A 105 2.00 3.94 -14.69
CA LYS A 105 2.89 4.21 -15.82
C LYS A 105 2.70 5.65 -16.33
N ASP A 106 1.48 6.08 -16.61
CA ASP A 106 1.23 7.43 -17.16
C ASP A 106 1.65 8.54 -16.18
N LYS A 107 1.38 8.34 -14.88
CA LYS A 107 1.74 9.31 -13.84
C LYS A 107 3.25 9.36 -13.58
N ILE A 108 3.88 8.19 -13.52
CA ILE A 108 5.33 8.02 -13.32
C ILE A 108 6.09 8.55 -14.54
N TYR A 109 5.61 8.27 -15.76
CA TYR A 109 6.21 8.82 -16.98
C TYR A 109 6.16 10.35 -16.97
N ASN A 110 5.01 10.95 -16.67
CA ASN A 110 4.92 12.41 -16.60
C ASN A 110 5.79 12.98 -15.46
N GLN A 111 5.91 12.30 -14.33
CA GLN A 111 6.70 12.81 -13.22
C GLN A 111 8.22 12.65 -13.44
N ILE A 112 8.66 11.59 -14.12
CA ILE A 112 10.09 11.35 -14.43
C ILE A 112 10.55 12.15 -15.66
N PHE A 113 9.73 12.21 -16.71
CA PHE A 113 10.14 12.80 -17.99
C PHE A 113 9.69 14.25 -18.18
N SER A 114 8.58 14.71 -17.57
CA SER A 114 8.19 16.14 -17.62
C SER A 114 8.91 16.99 -16.57
N SER A 115 9.29 16.42 -15.43
CA SER A 115 10.16 17.11 -14.46
C SER A 115 11.54 17.43 -15.04
N SER A 116 11.99 16.69 -16.06
CA SER A 116 13.24 16.97 -16.77
C SER A 116 13.11 18.07 -17.84
N ALA A 117 11.89 18.44 -18.22
CA ALA A 117 11.62 19.46 -19.23
C ALA A 117 11.48 20.87 -18.64
N GLU A 118 10.99 21.01 -17.41
CA GLU A 118 10.87 22.33 -16.75
C GLU A 118 12.24 22.89 -16.31
N ASP A 119 13.22 22.04 -16.00
CA ASP A 119 14.58 22.46 -15.65
C ASP A 119 15.41 22.97 -16.84
N LYS A 120 14.95 22.77 -18.10
CA LYS A 120 15.67 23.24 -19.30
C LYS A 120 15.06 24.48 -19.97
N ALA A 121 13.97 25.03 -19.44
CA ALA A 121 13.34 26.24 -19.99
C ALA A 121 13.76 27.53 -19.25
N GLY A 122 14.45 27.43 -18.10
CA GLY A 122 14.88 28.58 -17.29
C GLY A 122 16.27 29.15 -17.61
N GLU A 123 17.08 28.47 -18.43
CA GLU A 123 18.49 28.83 -18.70
C GLU A 123 18.73 29.19 -20.18
N ASN A 124 17.80 29.94 -20.79
CA ASN A 124 18.01 30.62 -22.08
C ASN A 124 17.23 31.95 -22.15
N SER A 125 17.06 32.62 -21.01
CA SER A 125 16.55 33.99 -20.93
C SER A 125 17.02 34.66 -19.65
N LYS A 126 18.33 34.93 -19.57
CA LYS A 126 18.87 36.12 -18.91
C LYS A 126 20.30 36.40 -19.34
#